data_AF-A0A9W5B1G3-F1
#
_entry.id   AF-A0A9W5B1G3-F1
#
_cell.length_a   1.000
_cell.length_b   1.000
_cell.length_c   1.000
_cell.angle_alpha   90.00
_cell.angle_beta   90.00
_cell.angle_gamma   90.00
#
_symmetry.space_group_name_H-M   'P 1'
#
loop_
_entity.id
_entity.type
_entity.pdbx_description
1 polymer ?
#
loop_
_entity_poly.entity_id
_entity_poly.type
_entity_poly.pdbx_seq_one_letter_code
_entity_poly.pdbx_strand_id
1 'polypeptide(L)'
;MCTQTKQDDQTPSNATTTASLHRLTLPGQMLQRGFWLYVWRVQTPKGERLYVGRTGDSSSPHATAPYTRMGQHLGFSKAANSLRRLLTEAGVEPESCGQFDLISYGPIFSEIGMTKDQLRADQMLLHTPVRDQMAALEKKLRDALAAAGYSVLNVVHSKKQCDAAQWEAVRNVFTEHFPSLGRFDP
;
A
#
# COMPACT_ATOMS: atom_id res chain seq x y z
N MET A 1 20.87 -10.52 58.62
CA MET A 1 20.57 -10.90 57.23
C MET A 1 20.79 -9.66 56.38
N CYS A 2 21.83 -9.67 55.55
CA CYS A 2 22.25 -8.53 54.73
C CYS A 2 21.68 -8.71 53.32
N THR A 3 20.75 -7.85 52.92
CA THR A 3 20.15 -7.87 51.58
C THR A 3 21.09 -7.22 50.57
N GLN A 4 21.69 -8.03 49.70
CA GLN A 4 22.42 -7.56 48.51
C GLN A 4 21.44 -7.06 47.45
N THR A 5 21.57 -5.79 47.09
CA THR A 5 20.92 -5.19 45.92
C THR A 5 21.72 -5.59 44.69
N LYS A 6 21.09 -6.25 43.71
CA LYS A 6 21.67 -6.49 42.39
C LYS A 6 21.74 -5.17 41.64
N GLN A 7 22.95 -4.76 41.25
CA GLN A 7 23.16 -3.72 40.25
C GLN A 7 22.88 -4.32 38.87
N ASP A 8 21.86 -3.80 38.19
CA ASP A 8 21.62 -4.03 36.78
C ASP A 8 22.74 -3.36 35.97
N ASP A 9 23.59 -4.20 35.37
CA ASP A 9 24.62 -3.79 34.42
C ASP A 9 23.96 -3.52 33.06
N GLN A 10 23.40 -2.33 32.90
CA GLN A 10 23.04 -1.80 31.59
C GLN A 10 24.24 -1.04 31.04
N THR A 11 25.10 -1.74 30.30
CA THR A 11 26.09 -1.08 29.45
C THR A 11 25.35 -0.31 28.35
N PRO A 12 25.47 1.03 28.28
CA PRO A 12 24.86 1.78 27.18
C PRO A 12 25.56 1.40 25.87
N SER A 13 24.78 0.88 24.93
CA SER A 13 25.25 0.62 23.57
C SER A 13 25.59 1.95 22.91
N ASN A 14 26.89 2.24 22.78
CA ASN A 14 27.43 3.39 22.06
C ASN A 14 27.33 3.20 20.54
N ALA A 15 26.15 2.86 20.02
CA ALA A 15 25.90 2.86 18.59
C ALA A 15 25.80 4.32 18.10
N THR A 16 26.91 4.89 17.65
CA THR A 16 26.93 6.21 17.02
C THR A 16 26.15 6.13 15.71
N THR A 17 24.93 6.65 15.70
CA THR A 17 24.12 6.76 14.48
C THR A 17 24.62 7.95 13.67
N THR A 18 25.17 7.72 12.48
CA THR A 18 25.54 8.81 11.56
C THR A 18 24.29 9.35 10.88
N ALA A 19 23.99 10.63 11.10
CA ALA A 19 22.89 11.29 10.42
C ALA A 19 23.13 11.33 8.89
N SER A 20 22.07 11.08 8.12
CA SER A 20 22.10 11.11 6.65
C SER A 20 20.94 11.93 6.11
N LEU A 21 21.17 12.64 5.00
CA LEU A 21 20.11 13.38 4.30
C LEU A 21 19.38 12.45 3.33
N HIS A 22 18.05 12.44 3.41
CA HIS A 22 17.17 11.69 2.51
C HIS A 22 16.18 12.61 1.82
N ARG A 23 15.76 12.27 0.60
CA ARG A 23 14.84 13.08 -0.21
C ARG A 23 13.72 12.21 -0.77
N LEU A 24 12.50 12.73 -0.70
CA LEU A 24 11.34 12.21 -1.42
C LEU A 24 10.86 13.27 -2.43
N THR A 25 10.57 12.85 -3.65
CA THR A 25 9.95 13.69 -4.68
C THR A 25 8.68 13.01 -5.15
N LEU A 26 7.59 13.78 -5.25
CA LEU A 26 6.29 13.30 -5.71
C LEU A 26 5.62 14.33 -6.63
N PRO A 27 4.89 13.90 -7.66
CA PRO A 27 4.06 14.79 -8.45
C PRO A 27 2.86 15.29 -7.63
N GLY A 28 2.47 16.56 -7.82
CA GLY A 28 1.38 17.18 -7.05
C GLY A 28 0.04 16.44 -7.18
N GLN A 29 -0.19 15.74 -8.29
CA GLN A 29 -1.38 14.93 -8.52
C GLN A 29 -1.54 13.80 -7.49
N MET A 30 -0.45 13.30 -6.87
CA MET A 30 -0.53 12.30 -5.81
C MET A 30 -1.14 12.83 -4.49
N LEU A 31 -1.44 14.12 -4.41
CA LEU A 31 -2.21 14.74 -3.33
C LEU A 31 -3.72 14.78 -3.61
N GLN A 32 -4.13 14.50 -4.84
CA GLN A 32 -5.53 14.53 -5.23
C GLN A 32 -6.29 13.35 -4.62
N ARG A 33 -7.40 13.67 -3.95
CA ARG A 33 -8.33 12.69 -3.39
C ARG A 33 -9.12 12.00 -4.49
N GLY A 34 -9.51 10.76 -4.24
CA GLY A 34 -10.23 9.93 -5.19
C GLY A 34 -9.89 8.46 -5.01
N PHE A 35 -10.25 7.65 -5.99
CA PHE A 35 -10.03 6.22 -6.01
C PHE A 35 -8.81 5.88 -6.87
N TRP A 36 -7.76 5.42 -6.21
CA TRP A 36 -6.45 5.13 -6.79
C TRP A 36 -6.12 3.65 -6.61
N LEU A 37 -5.35 3.10 -7.54
CA LEU A 37 -4.61 1.85 -7.35
C LEU A 37 -3.14 2.16 -7.18
N TYR A 38 -2.45 1.37 -6.36
CA TYR A 38 -1.02 1.51 -6.21
C TYR A 38 -0.35 0.18 -5.89
N VAL A 39 0.93 0.09 -6.27
CA VAL A 39 1.82 -1.00 -5.93
C VAL A 39 3.02 -0.41 -5.22
N TRP A 40 3.25 -0.86 -3.99
CA TRP A 40 4.54 -0.73 -3.34
C TRP A 40 5.48 -1.76 -3.94
N ARG A 41 6.60 -1.30 -4.50
CA ARG A 41 7.72 -2.13 -4.91
C ARG A 41 8.84 -1.92 -3.91
N VAL A 42 9.22 -2.98 -3.21
CA VAL A 42 10.22 -2.92 -2.13
C VAL A 42 11.43 -3.76 -2.52
N GLN A 43 12.60 -3.13 -2.54
CA GLN A 43 13.87 -3.83 -2.68
C GLN A 43 14.33 -4.29 -1.30
N THR A 44 14.17 -5.58 -1.01
CA THR A 44 14.55 -6.16 0.28
C THR A 44 15.87 -6.93 0.17
N PRO A 45 16.56 -7.22 1.28
CA PRO A 45 17.70 -8.12 1.29
C PRO A 45 17.40 -9.55 0.78
N LYS A 46 16.13 -9.95 0.76
CA LYS A 46 15.64 -11.26 0.26
C LYS A 46 15.07 -11.19 -1.16
N GLY A 47 15.35 -10.11 -1.89
CA GLY A 47 14.82 -9.84 -3.22
C GLY A 47 13.59 -8.93 -3.21
N GLU A 48 13.02 -8.73 -4.39
CA GLU A 48 11.87 -7.85 -4.56
C GLU A 48 10.61 -8.40 -3.85
N ARG A 49 9.86 -7.47 -3.24
CA ARG A 49 8.54 -7.74 -2.66
C ARG A 49 7.55 -6.66 -3.09
N LEU A 50 6.35 -7.09 -3.45
CA LEU A 50 5.27 -6.18 -3.85
C LEU A 50 4.16 -6.15 -2.80
N TYR A 51 3.50 -5.01 -2.67
CA TYR A 51 2.21 -4.89 -1.99
C TYR A 51 1.26 -4.10 -2.86
N VAL A 52 0.08 -4.63 -3.10
CA VAL A 52 -0.94 -3.98 -3.92
C VAL A 52 -1.99 -3.37 -3.01
N GLY A 53 -2.36 -2.12 -3.25
CA GLY A 53 -3.37 -1.44 -2.47
C GLY A 53 -4.21 -0.49 -3.30
N ARG A 54 -5.19 0.11 -2.64
CA ARG A 54 -6.08 1.09 -3.23
C ARG A 54 -6.53 2.12 -2.21
N THR A 55 -7.07 3.23 -2.71
CA THR A 55 -7.84 4.18 -1.90
C THR A 55 -9.34 3.93 -2.08
N GLY A 56 -10.15 4.51 -1.18
CA GLY A 56 -11.59 4.25 -1.08
C GLY A 56 -11.88 3.10 -0.11
N ASP A 57 -11.68 3.33 1.17
CA ASP A 57 -11.75 2.30 2.20
C ASP A 57 -13.19 1.85 2.47
N SER A 58 -13.36 0.60 2.91
CA SER A 58 -14.68 0.09 3.32
C SER A 58 -15.23 0.78 4.58
N SER A 59 -14.36 1.40 5.38
CA SER A 59 -14.67 2.01 6.68
C SER A 59 -14.86 3.53 6.62
N SER A 60 -14.73 4.14 5.45
CA SER A 60 -14.83 5.60 5.27
C SER A 60 -15.42 5.96 3.91
N PRO A 61 -16.37 6.92 3.85
CA PRO A 61 -16.90 7.39 2.56
C PRO A 61 -15.89 8.25 1.79
N HIS A 62 -14.75 8.57 2.40
CA HIS A 62 -13.77 9.52 1.90
C HIS A 62 -12.60 8.80 1.23
N ALA A 63 -12.57 8.84 -0.10
CA ALA A 63 -11.51 8.25 -0.90
C ALA A 63 -10.28 9.17 -0.88
N THR A 64 -9.24 8.78 -0.15
CA THR A 64 -8.04 9.61 0.06
C THR A 64 -7.05 9.58 -1.11
N ALA A 65 -5.95 10.32 -0.99
CA ALA A 65 -4.85 10.32 -1.96
C ALA A 65 -3.77 9.26 -1.61
N PRO A 66 -2.98 8.78 -2.58
CA PRO A 66 -1.89 7.82 -2.33
C PRO A 66 -0.86 8.32 -1.32
N TYR A 67 -0.52 9.61 -1.37
CA TYR A 67 0.42 10.22 -0.42
C TYR A 67 -0.02 10.06 1.05
N THR A 68 -1.32 10.20 1.32
CA THR A 68 -1.87 10.00 2.68
C THR A 68 -1.72 8.54 3.15
N ARG A 69 -1.82 7.57 2.23
CA ARG A 69 -1.64 6.15 2.53
C ARG A 69 -0.18 5.75 2.67
N MET A 70 0.72 6.48 2.02
CA MET A 70 2.16 6.20 2.00
C MET A 70 2.71 6.01 3.42
N GLY A 71 2.51 7.00 4.30
CA GLY A 71 2.97 6.92 5.70
C GLY A 71 2.21 5.89 6.54
N GLN A 72 0.93 5.65 6.24
CA GLN A 72 0.09 4.69 6.97
C GLN A 72 0.47 3.23 6.71
N HIS A 73 1.11 2.89 5.59
CA HIS A 73 1.50 1.50 5.34
C HIS A 73 2.75 1.07 6.12
N LEU A 74 3.64 2.03 6.41
CA LEU A 74 4.95 1.81 7.05
C LEU A 74 5.02 2.29 8.50
N GLY A 75 3.92 2.85 9.03
CA GLY A 75 3.83 3.30 10.41
C GLY A 75 3.96 2.17 11.44
N PHE A 76 4.06 2.54 12.72
CA PHE A 76 4.15 1.59 13.84
C PHE A 76 2.79 1.27 14.47
N SER A 77 1.75 2.07 14.20
CA SER A 77 0.42 1.83 14.74
C SER A 77 -0.19 0.57 14.13
N LYS A 78 -0.77 -0.30 14.96
CA LYS A 78 -1.45 -1.52 14.48
C LYS A 78 -2.59 -1.25 13.48
N ALA A 79 -3.20 -0.06 13.54
CA ALA A 79 -4.24 0.34 12.61
C ALA A 79 -3.69 0.85 11.27
N ALA A 80 -2.40 1.14 11.20
CA ALA A 80 -1.72 1.78 10.07
C ALA A 80 -0.26 1.29 10.01
N ASN A 81 -0.09 0.01 9.68
CA ASN A 81 1.23 -0.63 9.49
C ASN A 81 1.21 -1.84 8.54
N SER A 82 0.25 -1.94 7.62
CA SER A 82 0.02 -3.20 6.90
C SER A 82 1.20 -3.68 6.06
N LEU A 83 1.95 -2.78 5.42
CA LEU A 83 3.17 -3.17 4.68
C LEU A 83 4.31 -3.53 5.63
N ARG A 84 4.54 -2.72 6.68
CA ARG A 84 5.53 -3.02 7.73
C ARG A 84 5.31 -4.41 8.30
N ARG A 85 4.08 -4.70 8.74
CA ARG A 85 3.70 -6.00 9.32
C ARG A 85 3.99 -7.15 8.35
N LEU A 86 3.58 -7.04 7.09
CA LEU A 86 3.78 -8.09 6.10
C LEU A 86 5.27 -8.32 5.75
N LEU A 87 6.09 -7.26 5.75
CA LEU A 87 7.53 -7.39 5.61
C LEU A 87 8.13 -8.14 6.79
N THR A 88 7.77 -7.76 8.02
CA THR A 88 8.23 -8.43 9.24
C THR A 88 7.80 -9.90 9.27
N GLU A 89 6.57 -10.22 8.86
CA GLU A 89 6.07 -11.60 8.72
C GLU A 89 6.85 -12.40 7.66
N ALA A 90 7.36 -11.75 6.62
CA ALA A 90 8.30 -12.34 5.65
C ALA A 90 9.77 -12.39 6.17
N GLY A 91 9.99 -12.03 7.43
CA GLY A 91 11.30 -11.95 8.08
C GLY A 91 12.21 -10.89 7.46
N VAL A 92 11.63 -9.78 7.02
CA VAL A 92 12.34 -8.61 6.50
C VAL A 92 12.08 -7.43 7.43
N GLU A 93 13.15 -6.83 7.96
CA GLU A 93 13.04 -5.58 8.71
C GLU A 93 12.87 -4.42 7.70
N PRO A 94 11.81 -3.59 7.78
CA PRO A 94 11.59 -2.52 6.80
C PRO A 94 12.78 -1.55 6.67
N GLU A 95 13.42 -1.22 7.79
CA GLU A 95 14.59 -0.35 7.88
C GLU A 95 15.84 -0.94 7.20
N SER A 96 15.87 -2.25 6.93
CA SER A 96 16.93 -2.92 6.18
C SER A 96 16.69 -2.96 4.67
N CYS A 97 15.53 -2.50 4.20
CA CYS A 97 15.20 -2.47 2.77
C CYS A 97 15.95 -1.31 2.07
N GLY A 98 16.45 -1.56 0.87
CA GLY A 98 17.23 -0.58 0.13
C GLY A 98 16.38 0.54 -0.48
N GLN A 99 15.15 0.22 -0.90
CA GLN A 99 14.28 1.17 -1.60
C GLN A 99 12.81 0.79 -1.48
N PHE A 100 11.94 1.81 -1.45
CA PHE A 100 10.49 1.68 -1.52
C PHE A 100 9.96 2.61 -2.62
N ASP A 101 9.36 2.05 -3.65
CA ASP A 101 8.68 2.81 -4.70
C ASP A 101 7.17 2.67 -4.54
N LEU A 102 6.45 3.80 -4.51
CA LEU A 102 4.99 3.83 -4.51
C LEU A 102 4.49 4.15 -5.92
N ILE A 103 4.25 3.12 -6.73
CA ILE A 103 3.77 3.26 -8.11
C ILE A 103 2.25 3.39 -8.07
N SER A 104 1.72 4.58 -8.34
CA SER A 104 0.30 4.89 -8.20
C SER A 104 -0.34 5.27 -9.54
N TYR A 105 -1.55 4.76 -9.79
CA TYR A 105 -2.36 5.07 -10.95
C TYR A 105 -3.72 5.62 -10.51
N GLY A 106 -4.07 6.81 -11.01
CA GLY A 106 -5.36 7.42 -10.74
C GLY A 106 -5.35 8.95 -10.72
N PRO A 107 -6.39 9.57 -10.11
CA PRO A 107 -7.58 8.86 -9.61
C PRO A 107 -8.34 8.22 -10.78
N ILE A 108 -8.67 6.93 -10.68
CA ILE A 108 -9.48 6.22 -11.67
C ILE A 108 -10.92 6.73 -11.60
N PHE A 109 -11.38 7.02 -10.38
CA PHE A 109 -12.62 7.73 -10.12
C PHE A 109 -12.38 8.89 -9.16
N SER A 110 -13.05 10.01 -9.39
CA SER A 110 -13.06 11.13 -8.47
C SER A 110 -13.64 10.73 -7.11
N GLU A 111 -13.32 11.49 -6.08
CA GLU A 111 -14.03 11.37 -4.80
C GLU A 111 -15.52 11.71 -4.97
N ILE A 112 -16.39 10.98 -4.27
CA ILE A 112 -17.85 11.06 -4.42
C ILE A 112 -18.48 11.62 -3.15
N GLY A 113 -19.53 12.44 -3.30
CA GLY A 113 -20.43 12.80 -2.20
C GLY A 113 -19.86 13.81 -1.20
N MET A 114 -19.08 14.79 -1.68
CA MET A 114 -18.53 15.87 -0.83
C MET A 114 -19.50 17.06 -0.76
N THR A 115 -20.67 16.89 -0.15
CA THR A 115 -21.49 18.03 0.29
C THR A 115 -21.44 18.13 1.81
N LYS A 116 -21.38 19.37 2.32
CA LYS A 116 -21.12 19.64 3.75
C LYS A 116 -22.18 19.06 4.69
N ASP A 117 -23.42 18.91 4.20
CA ASP A 117 -24.58 18.54 5.01
C ASP A 117 -25.02 17.07 4.81
N GLN A 118 -24.29 16.28 4.02
CA GLN A 118 -24.69 14.91 3.72
C GLN A 118 -24.32 13.96 4.86
N LEU A 119 -25.29 13.12 5.27
CA LEU A 119 -25.07 12.11 6.29
C LEU A 119 -24.05 11.08 5.79
N ARG A 120 -23.17 10.66 6.71
CA ARG A 120 -22.16 9.64 6.45
C ARG A 120 -22.74 8.36 5.83
N ALA A 121 -23.95 7.95 6.25
CA ALA A 121 -24.61 6.76 5.72
C ALA A 121 -24.95 6.91 4.22
N ASP A 122 -25.50 8.06 3.84
CA ASP A 122 -25.85 8.35 2.44
C ASP A 122 -24.60 8.45 1.56
N GLN A 123 -23.53 9.04 2.09
CA GLN A 123 -22.24 9.06 1.38
C GLN A 123 -21.69 7.65 1.16
N MET A 124 -21.85 6.73 2.12
CA MET A 124 -21.44 5.34 1.92
C MET A 124 -22.23 4.63 0.83
N LEU A 125 -23.53 4.94 0.67
CA LEU A 125 -24.34 4.36 -0.39
C LEU A 125 -23.81 4.74 -1.78
N LEU A 126 -23.31 5.97 -1.94
CA LEU A 126 -22.66 6.43 -3.17
C LEU A 126 -21.22 5.89 -3.32
N HIS A 127 -20.48 5.79 -2.22
CA HIS A 127 -19.09 5.34 -2.19
C HIS A 127 -18.95 3.84 -2.50
N THR A 128 -19.83 3.01 -1.94
CA THR A 128 -19.69 1.55 -1.94
C THR A 128 -19.63 0.93 -3.33
N PRO A 129 -20.48 1.34 -4.30
CA PRO A 129 -20.40 0.79 -5.66
C PRO A 129 -19.04 1.03 -6.34
N VAL A 130 -18.46 2.22 -6.17
CA VAL A 130 -17.16 2.57 -6.78
C VAL A 130 -16.02 1.91 -6.02
N ARG A 131 -16.11 1.85 -4.69
CA ARG A 131 -15.21 1.08 -3.83
C ARG A 131 -15.14 -0.40 -4.26
N ASP A 132 -16.29 -0.99 -4.60
CA ASP A 132 -16.37 -2.39 -5.01
C ASP A 132 -15.72 -2.64 -6.37
N GLN A 133 -15.85 -1.71 -7.32
CA GLN A 133 -15.09 -1.74 -8.58
C GLN A 133 -13.58 -1.69 -8.32
N MET A 134 -13.14 -0.79 -7.45
CA MET A 134 -11.73 -0.67 -7.08
C MET A 134 -11.20 -1.92 -6.37
N ALA A 135 -12.01 -2.56 -5.52
CA ALA A 135 -11.65 -3.83 -4.88
C ALA A 135 -11.53 -4.99 -5.90
N ALA A 136 -12.32 -4.96 -6.98
CA ALA A 136 -12.19 -5.91 -8.08
C ALA A 136 -10.89 -5.70 -8.85
N LEU A 137 -10.55 -4.46 -9.18
CA LEU A 137 -9.32 -4.10 -9.88
C LEU A 137 -8.07 -4.39 -9.04
N GLU A 138 -8.07 -4.05 -7.75
CA GLU A 138 -6.98 -4.34 -6.80
C GLU A 138 -6.69 -5.84 -6.75
N LYS A 139 -7.74 -6.66 -6.59
CA LYS A 139 -7.59 -8.11 -6.61
C LYS A 139 -7.01 -8.60 -7.92
N LYS A 140 -7.55 -8.14 -9.05
CA LYS A 140 -7.12 -8.58 -10.39
C LYS A 140 -5.66 -8.22 -10.66
N LEU A 141 -5.23 -7.01 -10.27
CA LEU A 141 -3.84 -6.58 -10.38
C LEU A 141 -2.91 -7.45 -9.53
N ARG A 142 -3.27 -7.68 -8.27
CA ARG A 142 -2.52 -8.54 -7.37
C ARG A 142 -2.38 -9.96 -7.91
N ASP A 143 -3.47 -10.56 -8.36
CA ASP A 143 -3.47 -11.93 -8.87
C ASP A 143 -2.67 -12.04 -10.18
N ALA A 144 -2.78 -11.05 -11.07
CA ALA A 144 -1.98 -11.01 -12.30
C ALA A 144 -0.48 -10.85 -12.02
N LEU A 145 -0.10 -10.00 -11.06
CA LEU A 145 1.30 -9.87 -10.63
C LEU A 145 1.84 -11.19 -10.07
N ALA A 146 1.07 -11.86 -9.22
CA ALA A 146 1.47 -13.15 -8.68
C ALA A 146 1.59 -14.22 -9.78
N ALA A 147 0.64 -14.28 -10.73
CA ALA A 147 0.68 -15.20 -11.87
C ALA A 147 1.87 -14.94 -12.79
N ALA A 148 2.27 -13.68 -12.94
CA ALA A 148 3.47 -13.28 -13.70
C ALA A 148 4.80 -13.54 -12.96
N GLY A 149 4.76 -14.19 -11.79
CA GLY A 149 5.94 -14.59 -11.01
C GLY A 149 6.46 -13.56 -10.00
N TYR A 150 5.77 -12.43 -9.81
CA TYR A 150 6.16 -11.46 -8.80
C TYR A 150 5.81 -11.93 -7.39
N SER A 151 6.69 -11.64 -6.43
CA SER A 151 6.46 -11.95 -5.01
C SER A 151 5.57 -10.90 -4.35
N VAL A 152 4.25 -11.11 -4.39
CA VAL A 152 3.26 -10.19 -3.79
C VAL A 152 2.91 -10.62 -2.36
N LEU A 153 3.09 -9.71 -1.40
CA LEU A 153 2.96 -9.96 0.04
C LEU A 153 1.50 -10.11 0.49
N ASN A 154 0.62 -9.23 0.03
CA ASN A 154 -0.75 -9.19 0.52
C ASN A 154 -1.69 -10.12 -0.26
N VAL A 155 -2.75 -10.56 0.43
CA VAL A 155 -3.89 -11.26 -0.16
C VAL A 155 -5.08 -10.31 -0.21
N VAL A 156 -5.75 -10.24 -1.35
CA VAL A 156 -6.94 -9.40 -1.54
C VAL A 156 -8.16 -10.30 -1.66
N HIS A 157 -9.02 -10.24 -0.66
CA HIS A 157 -10.27 -11.01 -0.61
C HIS A 157 -11.42 -10.19 -1.19
N SER A 158 -11.52 -10.17 -2.52
CA SER A 158 -12.67 -9.61 -3.24
C SER A 158 -13.33 -10.68 -4.10
N LYS A 159 -14.66 -10.65 -4.17
CA LYS A 159 -15.48 -11.47 -5.08
C LYS A 159 -16.19 -10.62 -6.13
N LYS A 160 -15.85 -9.33 -6.21
CA LYS A 160 -16.50 -8.36 -7.10
C LYS A 160 -16.04 -8.60 -8.53
N GLN A 161 -16.96 -8.44 -9.47
CA GLN A 161 -16.65 -8.54 -10.90
C GLN A 161 -15.83 -7.33 -11.33
N CYS A 162 -14.84 -7.58 -12.16
CA CYS A 162 -13.93 -6.57 -12.67
C CYS A 162 -14.26 -6.28 -14.12
N ASP A 163 -14.54 -5.03 -14.45
CA ASP A 163 -14.79 -4.61 -15.82
C ASP A 163 -13.55 -4.88 -16.70
N ALA A 164 -13.79 -5.43 -17.90
CA ALA A 164 -12.72 -5.88 -18.77
C ALA A 164 -11.90 -4.71 -19.33
N ALA A 165 -12.56 -3.62 -19.73
CA ALA A 165 -11.91 -2.46 -20.31
C ALA A 165 -11.10 -1.69 -19.25
N GLN A 166 -11.66 -1.49 -18.06
CA GLN A 166 -10.94 -0.90 -16.93
C GLN A 166 -9.73 -1.74 -16.53
N TRP A 167 -9.88 -3.06 -16.49
CA TRP A 167 -8.75 -3.96 -16.23
C TRP A 167 -7.65 -3.81 -17.27
N GLU A 168 -8.01 -3.78 -18.56
CA GLU A 168 -7.03 -3.66 -19.62
C GLU A 168 -6.23 -2.36 -19.49
N ALA A 169 -6.90 -1.24 -19.24
CA ALA A 169 -6.25 0.05 -18.99
C ALA A 169 -5.28 -0.01 -17.81
N VAL A 170 -5.72 -0.58 -16.67
CA VAL A 170 -4.86 -0.77 -15.48
C VAL A 170 -3.65 -1.63 -15.82
N ARG A 171 -3.85 -2.78 -16.47
CA ARG A 171 -2.77 -3.70 -16.82
C ARG A 171 -1.75 -3.02 -17.74
N ASN A 172 -2.20 -2.30 -18.75
CA ASN A 172 -1.33 -1.64 -19.72
C ASN A 172 -0.40 -0.63 -19.03
N VAL A 173 -0.95 0.23 -18.15
CA VAL A 173 -0.14 1.21 -17.40
C VAL A 173 0.86 0.53 -16.46
N PHE A 174 0.43 -0.50 -15.72
CA PHE A 174 1.35 -1.19 -14.80
C PHE A 174 2.40 -2.04 -15.52
N THR A 175 2.19 -2.43 -16.78
CA THR A 175 3.18 -3.19 -17.57
C THR A 175 4.46 -2.38 -17.82
N GLU A 176 4.39 -1.04 -17.84
CA GLU A 176 5.57 -0.17 -17.94
C GLU A 176 6.55 -0.39 -16.77
N HIS A 177 6.03 -0.70 -15.59
CA HIS A 177 6.83 -0.98 -14.39
C HIS A 177 7.01 -2.47 -14.12
N PHE A 178 6.09 -3.30 -14.60
CA PHE A 178 6.06 -4.74 -14.39
C PHE A 178 5.89 -5.48 -15.74
N PRO A 179 6.94 -5.58 -16.58
CA PRO A 179 6.83 -6.08 -17.95
C PRO A 179 6.28 -7.52 -18.06
N SER A 180 6.48 -8.36 -17.05
CA SER A 180 5.95 -9.72 -17.04
C SER A 180 4.42 -9.77 -16.94
N LEU A 181 3.74 -8.69 -16.56
CA LEU A 181 2.27 -8.58 -16.65
C LEU A 181 1.74 -8.59 -18.08
N GLY A 182 2.57 -8.19 -19.05
CA GLY A 182 2.23 -8.19 -20.47
C GLY A 182 2.51 -9.52 -21.17
N ARG A 183 3.24 -10.43 -20.52
CA ARG A 183 3.54 -11.75 -21.08
C ARG A 183 2.36 -12.67 -20.83
N PHE A 184 1.67 -13.05 -21.90
CA PHE A 184 0.78 -14.19 -21.89
C PHE A 184 1.65 -15.45 -21.98
N ASP A 185 1.60 -16.31 -20.97
CA ASP A 185 1.79 -17.73 -21.25
C ASP A 185 0.44 -18.26 -21.79
N PRO A 186 0.41 -18.84 -23.00
CA PRO A 186 -0.81 -19.34 -23.65
C PRO A 186 -1.49 -20.48 -22.89
#